data_AF-A0A9P7BCD7-F1
#
_entry.id   AF-A0A9P7BCD7-F1
#
_cell.length_a   1.000
_cell.length_b   1.000
_cell.length_c   1.000
_cell.angle_alpha   90.00
_cell.angle_beta   90.00
_cell.angle_gamma   90.00
#
_symmetry.space_group_name_H-M   'P 1'
#
loop_
_entity.id
_entity.type
_entity.pdbx_description
1 polymer ?
#
loop_
_entity_poly.entity_id
_entity_poly.type
_entity_poly.pdbx_seq_one_letter_code
_entity_poly.pdbx_strand_id
1 'polypeptide(L)'
;MSNTNTYTNIDFDSLLNLEDQFYQNSFNNAINEGKNHSNRDGIQFGIQTGFQRFILIGALNKMNHLLIDLINSKLLINHQNQNQDQDQDQKGIEISKKVNLEKMIKNLTEIQKNINYFYNYDNNSTNLIQTSNTPNDVQFYEKQIKIIRSKIKSAYLQLGYKNLYSEIENSCREIAGDIPASQINGAQEDIW
;
A
#
# COMPACT_ATOMS: atom_id res chain seq x y z
N MET A 1 -63.89 9.26 -50.36
CA MET A 1 -64.04 8.37 -49.18
C MET A 1 -62.82 7.49 -49.15
N SER A 2 -61.84 7.81 -48.30
CA SER A 2 -60.55 7.13 -48.25
C SER A 2 -60.51 6.28 -46.98
N ASN A 3 -60.73 4.97 -47.15
CA ASN A 3 -60.70 4.02 -46.04
C ASN A 3 -59.23 3.75 -45.65
N THR A 4 -58.75 4.41 -44.61
CA THR A 4 -57.45 4.10 -44.00
C THR A 4 -57.60 2.87 -43.10
N ASN A 5 -57.56 1.69 -43.71
CA ASN A 5 -57.36 0.46 -42.95
C ASN A 5 -55.89 0.40 -42.52
N THR A 6 -55.60 0.92 -41.33
CA THR A 6 -54.37 0.63 -40.60
C THR A 6 -54.41 -0.83 -40.16
N TYR A 7 -54.04 -1.74 -41.06
CA TYR A 7 -53.72 -3.10 -40.67
C TYR A 7 -52.51 -3.03 -39.74
N THR A 8 -52.74 -3.29 -38.45
CA THR A 8 -51.68 -3.62 -37.51
C THR A 8 -51.00 -4.88 -38.05
N ASN A 9 -49.89 -4.71 -38.74
CA ASN A 9 -49.05 -5.80 -39.20
C ASN A 9 -48.38 -6.41 -37.95
N ILE A 10 -49.09 -7.35 -37.32
CA ILE A 10 -48.58 -8.09 -36.17
C ILE A 10 -47.53 -9.07 -36.72
N ASP A 11 -46.28 -8.86 -36.32
CA ASP A 11 -45.16 -9.71 -36.67
C ASP A 11 -45.21 -11.02 -35.88
N PHE A 12 -45.96 -12.00 -36.42
CA PHE A 12 -46.11 -13.32 -35.82
C PHE A 12 -44.79 -14.11 -35.76
N ASP A 13 -43.82 -13.81 -36.63
CA ASP A 13 -42.51 -14.45 -36.60
C ASP A 13 -41.70 -13.98 -35.38
N SER A 14 -41.80 -12.69 -35.04
CA SER A 14 -41.23 -12.17 -33.78
C SER A 14 -41.91 -12.79 -32.55
N LEU A 15 -43.24 -12.96 -32.60
CA LEU A 15 -44.01 -13.61 -31.51
C LEU A 15 -43.61 -15.08 -31.33
N LEU A 16 -43.39 -15.81 -32.42
CA LEU A 16 -42.96 -17.22 -32.38
C LEU A 16 -41.55 -17.38 -31.81
N ASN A 17 -40.67 -16.38 -32.05
CA ASN A 17 -39.28 -16.39 -31.60
C ASN A 17 -39.06 -15.66 -30.27
N LEU A 18 -40.13 -15.29 -29.54
CA LEU A 18 -40.04 -14.55 -28.28
C LEU A 18 -39.21 -15.29 -27.23
N GLU A 19 -39.38 -16.60 -27.12
CA GLU A 19 -38.63 -17.43 -26.17
C GLU A 19 -37.12 -17.36 -26.45
N ASP A 20 -36.71 -17.58 -27.70
CA ASP A 20 -35.31 -17.46 -28.13
C ASP A 20 -34.76 -16.04 -27.90
N GLN A 21 -35.55 -15.01 -28.18
CA GLN A 21 -35.17 -13.63 -27.89
C GLN A 21 -34.97 -13.40 -26.39
N PHE A 22 -35.85 -13.91 -25.53
CA PHE A 22 -35.71 -13.79 -24.07
C PHE A 22 -34.52 -14.57 -23.54
N TYR A 23 -34.21 -15.76 -24.07
CA TYR A 23 -33.00 -16.49 -23.69
C TYR A 23 -31.73 -15.75 -24.09
N GLN A 24 -31.65 -15.29 -25.34
CA GLN A 24 -30.48 -14.54 -25.82
C GLN A 24 -30.31 -13.24 -25.04
N ASN A 25 -31.39 -12.51 -24.78
CA ASN A 25 -31.36 -11.29 -23.98
C ASN A 25 -30.93 -11.58 -22.55
N SER A 26 -31.48 -12.60 -21.90
CA SER A 26 -31.13 -12.96 -20.52
C SER A 26 -29.67 -13.42 -20.41
N PHE A 27 -29.19 -14.22 -21.37
CA PHE A 27 -27.79 -14.65 -21.43
C PHE A 27 -26.83 -13.48 -21.64
N ASN A 28 -27.13 -12.60 -22.59
CA ASN A 28 -26.31 -11.41 -22.84
C ASN A 28 -26.34 -10.45 -21.64
N ASN A 29 -27.51 -10.28 -21.01
CA ASN A 29 -27.66 -9.48 -19.80
C ASN A 29 -26.83 -10.07 -18.66
N ALA A 30 -26.91 -11.39 -18.41
CA ALA A 30 -26.12 -12.06 -17.38
C ALA A 30 -24.61 -11.91 -17.61
N ILE A 31 -24.14 -12.05 -18.86
CA ILE A 31 -22.73 -11.82 -19.21
C ILE A 31 -22.33 -10.36 -18.93
N ASN A 32 -23.16 -9.41 -19.34
CA ASN A 32 -22.88 -7.99 -19.17
C ASN A 32 -22.90 -7.57 -17.70
N GLU A 33 -23.87 -8.06 -16.92
CA GLU A 33 -23.93 -7.87 -15.48
C GLU A 33 -22.71 -8.51 -14.80
N GLY A 34 -22.34 -9.74 -15.15
CA GLY A 34 -21.15 -10.40 -14.63
C GLY A 34 -19.86 -9.59 -14.88
N LYS A 35 -19.69 -9.06 -16.10
CA LYS A 35 -18.56 -8.18 -16.44
C LYS A 35 -18.58 -6.88 -15.63
N ASN A 36 -19.76 -6.26 -15.48
CA ASN A 36 -19.92 -5.02 -14.72
C ASN A 36 -19.63 -5.22 -13.23
N HIS A 37 -20.11 -6.33 -12.65
CA HIS A 37 -19.82 -6.72 -11.28
C HIS A 37 -18.32 -6.96 -11.09
N SER A 38 -17.69 -7.78 -11.94
CA SER A 38 -16.25 -8.04 -11.88
C SER A 38 -15.41 -6.76 -12.00
N ASN A 39 -15.80 -5.82 -12.87
CA ASN A 39 -15.11 -4.53 -13.00
C ASN A 39 -15.24 -3.68 -11.73
N ARG A 40 -16.45 -3.59 -11.15
CA ARG A 40 -16.68 -2.87 -9.89
C ARG A 40 -15.88 -3.47 -8.74
N ASP A 41 -15.85 -4.80 -8.64
CA ASP A 41 -15.09 -5.52 -7.63
C ASP A 41 -13.58 -5.26 -7.78
N GLY A 42 -13.07 -5.28 -9.03
CA GLY A 42 -11.68 -4.96 -9.32
C GLY A 42 -11.30 -3.53 -8.93
N ILE A 43 -12.18 -2.55 -9.19
CA ILE A 43 -11.98 -1.15 -8.78
C ILE A 43 -11.98 -1.03 -7.25
N GLN A 44 -12.96 -1.64 -6.58
CA GLN A 44 -13.06 -1.61 -5.12
C GLN A 44 -11.83 -2.24 -4.46
N PHE A 45 -11.40 -3.39 -4.96
CA PHE A 45 -10.18 -4.05 -4.51
C PHE A 45 -8.94 -3.19 -4.73
N GLY A 46 -8.82 -2.57 -5.92
CA GLY A 46 -7.73 -1.63 -6.22
C GLY A 46 -7.67 -0.45 -5.27
N ILE A 47 -8.83 0.16 -4.94
CA ILE A 47 -8.92 1.27 -3.99
C ILE A 47 -8.53 0.82 -2.58
N GLN A 48 -9.05 -0.32 -2.12
CA GLN A 48 -8.75 -0.85 -0.79
C GLN A 48 -7.26 -1.15 -0.63
N THR A 49 -6.68 -1.89 -1.58
CA THR A 49 -5.26 -2.24 -1.56
C THR A 49 -4.38 -1.00 -1.70
N GLY A 50 -4.76 -0.03 -2.54
CA GLY A 50 -4.08 1.25 -2.66
C GLY A 50 -4.07 2.04 -1.34
N PHE A 51 -5.20 2.11 -0.64
CA PHE A 51 -5.31 2.77 0.65
C PHE A 51 -4.42 2.11 1.72
N GLN A 52 -4.43 0.78 1.81
CA GLN A 52 -3.54 0.05 2.72
C GLN A 52 -2.07 0.33 2.46
N ARG A 53 -1.68 0.32 1.18
CA ARG A 53 -0.32 0.64 0.74
C ARG A 53 0.08 2.06 1.12
N PHE A 54 -0.84 3.02 0.98
CA PHE A 54 -0.64 4.43 1.34
C PHE A 54 -0.42 4.63 2.85
N ILE A 55 -1.26 4.00 3.69
CA ILE A 55 -1.10 4.07 5.15
C ILE A 55 0.23 3.47 5.58
N LEU A 56 0.59 2.31 5.05
CA LEU A 56 1.83 1.61 5.41
C LEU A 56 3.07 2.43 5.05
N ILE A 57 3.16 2.96 3.83
CA ILE A 57 4.33 3.75 3.43
C ILE A 57 4.45 5.04 4.24
N GLY A 58 3.33 5.70 4.55
CA GLY A 58 3.32 6.89 5.40
C GLY A 58 3.80 6.59 6.83
N ALA A 59 3.36 5.47 7.40
CA ALA A 59 3.81 5.02 8.72
C ALA A 59 5.31 4.70 8.72
N LEU A 60 5.81 3.96 7.72
CA LEU A 60 7.24 3.63 7.60
C LEU A 60 8.10 4.89 7.43
N ASN A 61 7.63 5.88 6.65
CA ASN A 61 8.30 7.17 6.52
C ASN A 61 8.39 7.90 7.86
N LYS A 62 7.27 8.00 8.59
CA LYS A 62 7.25 8.67 9.89
C LYS A 62 8.12 7.95 10.93
N MET A 63 8.08 6.62 10.95
CA MET A 63 8.95 5.79 11.79
C MET A 63 10.43 6.09 11.52
N ASN A 64 10.83 6.10 10.25
CA ASN A 64 12.23 6.36 9.89
C ASN A 64 12.68 7.76 10.34
N HIS A 65 11.86 8.78 10.11
CA HIS A 65 12.13 10.14 10.59
C HIS A 65 12.28 10.21 12.12
N LEU A 66 11.37 9.58 12.87
CA LEU A 66 11.45 9.55 14.33
C LEU A 66 12.74 8.88 14.83
N LEU A 67 13.19 7.80 14.18
CA LEU A 67 14.46 7.17 14.53
C LEU A 67 15.65 8.09 14.27
N ILE A 68 15.66 8.81 13.14
CA ILE A 68 16.72 9.78 12.82
C ILE A 68 16.76 10.87 13.89
N ASP A 69 15.60 11.44 14.25
CA ASP A 69 15.49 12.49 15.26
C ASP A 69 15.97 12.01 16.63
N LEU A 70 15.59 10.78 17.03
CA LEU A 70 16.04 10.17 18.27
C LEU A 70 17.56 9.96 18.31
N ILE A 71 18.16 9.49 17.23
CA ILE A 71 19.62 9.31 17.18
C ILE A 71 20.34 10.66 17.22
N ASN A 72 19.86 11.66 16.48
CA ASN A 72 20.43 13.00 16.49
C ASN A 72 20.36 13.63 17.90
N SER A 73 19.25 13.46 18.62
CA SER A 73 19.14 13.93 20.01
C SER A 73 20.17 13.27 20.94
N LYS A 74 20.39 11.95 20.80
CA LYS A 74 21.41 11.22 21.57
C LYS A 74 22.82 11.70 21.23
N LEU A 75 23.11 11.99 19.96
CA LEU A 75 24.40 12.55 19.55
C LEU A 75 24.64 13.94 20.16
N LEU A 76 23.65 14.81 20.16
CA LEU A 76 23.76 16.15 20.75
C LEU A 76 24.05 16.12 22.25
N ILE A 77 23.38 15.23 23.00
CA ILE A 77 23.63 15.05 24.44
C ILE A 77 25.07 14.58 24.69
N ASN A 78 25.56 13.63 23.90
CA ASN A 78 26.94 13.13 24.03
C ASN A 78 27.97 14.25 23.77
N HIS A 79 27.71 15.15 22.82
CA HIS A 79 28.59 16.30 22.54
C HIS A 79 28.63 17.34 23.66
N GLN A 80 27.54 17.51 24.42
CA GLN A 80 27.50 18.42 25.57
C GLN A 80 28.27 17.85 26.77
N ASN A 81 28.20 16.53 26.98
CA ASN A 81 28.88 15.86 28.09
C ASN A 81 30.41 15.77 27.91
N GLN A 82 30.92 15.81 26.68
CA GLN A 82 32.38 15.80 26.41
C GLN A 82 33.11 17.11 26.79
N ASN A 83 32.38 18.18 27.12
CA ASN A 83 32.96 19.46 27.55
C ASN A 83 33.09 19.58 29.08
N GLN A 84 32.74 18.54 29.85
CA GLN A 84 33.00 18.48 31.28
C GLN A 84 33.93 17.30 31.58
N ASP A 85 35.11 17.64 32.11
CA ASP A 85 36.26 16.82 32.47
C ASP A 85 36.02 15.31 32.63
N GLN A 86 36.77 14.46 31.90
CA GLN A 86 37.19 13.15 32.41
C GLN A 86 38.27 12.38 31.61
N ASP A 87 38.91 11.49 32.37
CA ASP A 87 40.16 10.73 32.20
C ASP A 87 40.30 9.84 30.95
N GLN A 88 41.56 9.49 30.66
CA GLN A 88 42.01 8.87 29.41
C GLN A 88 41.49 7.43 29.16
N ASP A 89 40.98 6.72 30.16
CA ASP A 89 40.51 5.33 30.01
C ASP A 89 39.06 5.19 29.51
N GLN A 90 38.23 6.25 29.59
CA GLN A 90 36.84 6.20 29.10
C GLN A 90 36.70 6.54 27.61
N LYS A 91 37.74 7.11 26.98
CA LYS A 91 37.72 7.53 25.56
C LYS A 91 37.44 6.39 24.58
N GLY A 92 37.98 5.19 24.81
CA GLY A 92 37.81 4.04 23.90
C GLY A 92 36.36 3.55 23.80
N ILE A 93 35.62 3.57 24.92
CA ILE A 93 34.22 3.12 24.99
C ILE A 93 33.30 4.15 24.32
N GLU A 94 33.51 5.45 24.55
CA GLU A 94 32.73 6.51 23.91
C GLU A 94 32.93 6.57 22.39
N ILE A 95 34.17 6.41 21.91
CA ILE A 95 34.49 6.37 20.48
C ILE A 95 33.77 5.19 19.81
N SER A 96 33.75 4.00 20.44
CA SER A 96 33.06 2.83 19.89
C SER A 96 31.53 3.01 19.81
N LYS A 97 30.92 3.66 20.82
CA LYS A 97 29.48 4.00 20.83
C LYS A 97 29.14 5.04 19.77
N LYS A 98 30.00 6.06 19.58
CA LYS A 98 29.85 7.08 18.54
C LYS A 98 29.94 6.49 17.12
N VAL A 99 30.93 5.62 16.88
CA VAL A 99 31.09 4.92 15.60
C VAL A 99 29.89 4.02 15.28
N ASN A 100 29.25 3.43 16.29
CA ASN A 100 28.04 2.61 16.11
C ASN A 100 26.82 3.48 15.72
N LEU A 101 26.65 4.63 16.38
CA LEU A 101 25.56 5.58 16.07
C LEU A 101 25.70 6.17 14.65
N GLU A 102 26.91 6.50 14.21
CA GLU A 102 27.15 6.98 12.84
C GLU A 102 26.82 5.93 11.77
N LYS A 103 27.13 4.64 12.04
CA LYS A 103 26.72 3.53 11.16
C LYS A 103 25.20 3.39 11.10
N MET A 104 24.51 3.56 12.22
CA MET A 104 23.05 3.54 12.26
C MET A 104 22.44 4.68 11.43
N ILE A 105 22.97 5.90 11.50
CA ILE A 105 22.49 7.02 10.66
C ILE A 105 22.66 6.72 9.17
N LYS A 106 23.78 6.12 8.77
CA LYS A 106 23.99 5.69 7.37
C LYS A 106 22.93 4.68 6.93
N ASN A 107 22.57 3.75 7.81
CA ASN A 107 21.50 2.79 7.52
C ASN A 107 20.12 3.46 7.42
N LEU A 108 19.78 4.38 8.33
CA LEU A 108 18.49 5.10 8.30
C LEU A 108 18.37 6.05 7.09
N THR A 109 19.47 6.65 6.66
CA THR A 109 19.49 7.47 5.43
C THR A 109 19.34 6.62 4.16
N GLU A 110 19.85 5.38 4.15
CA GLU A 110 19.57 4.42 3.09
C GLU A 110 18.10 4.00 3.08
N ILE A 111 17.51 3.75 4.26
CA ILE A 111 16.07 3.51 4.38
C ILE A 111 15.27 4.70 3.83
N GLN A 112 15.68 5.94 4.16
CA GLN A 112 15.03 7.15 3.65
C GLN A 112 15.09 7.22 2.13
N LYS A 113 16.24 6.93 1.51
CA LYS A 113 16.36 6.88 0.04
C LYS A 113 15.40 5.87 -0.58
N ASN A 114 15.26 4.69 0.03
CA ASN A 114 14.34 3.67 -0.46
C ASN A 114 12.87 4.10 -0.32
N ILE A 115 12.53 4.80 0.77
CA ILE A 115 11.19 5.39 0.96
C ILE A 115 10.94 6.48 -0.08
N ASN A 116 11.95 7.30 -0.37
CA ASN A 116 11.85 8.39 -1.34
C ASN A 116 11.54 7.92 -2.77
N TYR A 117 11.79 6.65 -3.13
CA TYR A 117 11.35 6.12 -4.43
C TYR A 117 9.83 6.18 -4.63
N PHE A 118 9.06 6.18 -3.54
CA PHE A 118 7.60 6.27 -3.61
C PHE A 118 7.09 7.71 -3.70
N TYR A 119 7.94 8.70 -3.42
CA TYR A 119 7.58 10.11 -3.41
C TYR A 119 8.24 10.83 -4.59
N ASN A 120 7.47 11.64 -5.32
CA ASN A 120 8.04 12.42 -6.41
C ASN A 120 8.64 13.73 -5.88
N TYR A 121 9.97 13.82 -5.86
CA TYR A 121 10.67 15.05 -5.47
C TYR A 121 10.99 15.96 -6.68
N ASP A 122 10.81 15.48 -7.91
CA ASP A 122 11.56 16.02 -9.04
C ASP A 122 10.99 17.27 -9.70
N ASN A 123 9.73 17.68 -9.51
CA ASN A 123 9.23 18.82 -10.31
C ASN A 123 8.27 19.82 -9.69
N ASN A 124 7.72 19.64 -8.48
CA ASN A 124 6.89 20.65 -7.82
C ASN A 124 6.53 20.12 -6.44
N SER A 125 7.35 20.39 -5.40
CA SER A 125 7.06 20.43 -3.94
C SER A 125 5.98 19.53 -3.32
N THR A 126 5.51 18.51 -4.00
CA THR A 126 4.32 17.75 -3.67
C THR A 126 4.84 16.43 -3.16
N ASN A 127 4.82 16.27 -1.84
CA ASN A 127 5.11 15.02 -1.13
C ASN A 127 4.02 13.96 -1.41
N LEU A 128 3.63 13.81 -2.68
CA LEU A 128 2.61 12.90 -3.16
C LEU A 128 3.26 11.59 -3.57
N ILE A 129 2.53 10.51 -3.28
CA ILE A 129 2.96 9.16 -3.58
C ILE A 129 2.65 8.88 -5.04
N GLN A 130 3.66 8.50 -5.82
CA GLN A 130 3.44 8.01 -7.16
C GLN A 130 3.06 6.53 -7.10
N THR A 131 1.80 6.25 -7.41
CA THR A 131 1.30 4.88 -7.55
C THR A 131 0.84 4.66 -8.97
N SER A 132 1.25 3.55 -9.54
CA SER A 132 0.77 3.05 -10.82
C SER A 132 0.35 1.59 -10.64
N ASN A 133 -0.70 1.19 -11.33
CA ASN A 133 -1.26 -0.16 -11.26
C ASN A 133 -0.65 -1.10 -12.31
N THR A 134 0.50 -0.76 -12.92
CA THR A 134 1.17 -1.72 -13.80
C THR A 134 1.72 -2.91 -13.00
N PRO A 135 1.74 -4.12 -13.56
CA PRO A 135 2.27 -5.30 -12.88
C PRO A 135 3.70 -5.11 -12.37
N ASN A 136 4.54 -4.40 -13.13
CA ASN A 136 5.92 -4.11 -12.77
C ASN A 136 6.01 -3.18 -11.55
N ASP A 137 5.17 -2.14 -11.51
CA ASP A 137 5.16 -1.18 -10.40
C ASP A 137 4.66 -1.82 -9.11
N VAL A 138 3.65 -2.70 -9.22
CA VAL A 138 3.15 -3.47 -8.08
C VAL A 138 4.22 -4.39 -7.50
N GLN A 139 4.93 -5.15 -8.35
CA GLN A 139 6.02 -6.02 -7.91
C GLN A 139 7.18 -5.22 -7.29
N PHE A 140 7.53 -4.09 -7.91
CA PHE A 140 8.55 -3.19 -7.38
C PHE A 140 8.16 -2.70 -5.98
N TYR A 141 6.91 -2.24 -5.81
CA TYR A 141 6.38 -1.79 -4.53
C TYR A 141 6.50 -2.88 -3.46
N GLU A 142 6.03 -4.10 -3.73
CA GLU A 142 6.07 -5.21 -2.77
C GLU A 142 7.50 -5.55 -2.34
N LYS A 143 8.43 -5.60 -3.30
CA LYS A 143 9.84 -5.84 -3.03
C LYS A 143 10.44 -4.76 -2.14
N GLN A 144 10.22 -3.49 -2.48
CA GLN A 144 10.80 -2.36 -1.75
C GLN A 144 10.20 -2.22 -0.34
N ILE A 145 8.89 -2.36 -0.19
CA ILE A 145 8.24 -2.34 1.13
C ILE A 145 8.77 -3.45 2.02
N LYS A 146 8.94 -4.68 1.51
CA LYS A 146 9.50 -5.79 2.30
C LYS A 146 10.90 -5.47 2.82
N ILE A 147 11.73 -4.84 1.98
CA ILE A 147 13.09 -4.41 2.35
C ILE A 147 13.02 -3.31 3.43
N ILE A 148 12.25 -2.25 3.19
CA ILE A 148 12.13 -1.11 4.12
C ILE A 148 11.60 -1.58 5.47
N ARG A 149 10.51 -2.36 5.47
CA ARG A 149 9.87 -2.91 6.67
C ARG A 149 10.87 -3.74 7.49
N SER A 150 11.62 -4.62 6.84
CA SER A 150 12.65 -5.44 7.49
C SER A 150 13.76 -4.59 8.11
N LYS A 151 14.27 -3.59 7.37
CA LYS A 151 15.34 -2.69 7.85
C LYS A 151 14.87 -1.83 9.02
N ILE A 152 13.67 -1.24 8.96
CA ILE A 152 13.10 -0.43 10.03
C ILE A 152 12.88 -1.28 11.29
N LYS A 153 12.28 -2.47 11.14
CA LYS A 153 12.11 -3.42 12.26
C LYS A 153 13.43 -3.70 12.97
N SER A 154 14.48 -3.96 12.20
CA SER A 154 15.83 -4.20 12.73
C SER A 154 16.37 -2.98 13.47
N ALA A 155 16.19 -1.77 12.93
CA ALA A 155 16.62 -0.53 13.58
C ALA A 155 15.88 -0.27 14.90
N TYR A 156 14.55 -0.47 14.94
CA TYR A 156 13.76 -0.37 16.18
C TYR A 156 14.20 -1.40 17.23
N LEU A 157 14.51 -2.63 16.81
CA LEU A 157 15.01 -3.67 17.69
C LEU A 157 16.36 -3.28 18.31
N GLN A 158 17.29 -2.77 17.50
CA GLN A 158 18.62 -2.35 17.95
C GLN A 158 18.58 -1.18 18.94
N LEU A 159 17.55 -0.32 18.84
CA LEU A 159 17.35 0.82 19.75
C LEU A 159 16.52 0.48 21.01
N GLY A 160 16.02 -0.76 21.12
CA GLY A 160 15.22 -1.23 22.26
C GLY A 160 13.72 -0.91 22.16
N TYR A 161 13.23 -0.42 21.02
CA TYR A 161 11.84 0.01 20.82
C TYR A 161 10.98 -1.04 20.10
N LYS A 162 11.19 -2.33 20.36
CA LYS A 162 10.49 -3.44 19.69
C LYS A 162 8.95 -3.35 19.81
N ASN A 163 8.45 -2.98 20.99
CA ASN A 163 7.01 -2.89 21.25
C ASN A 163 6.37 -1.77 20.43
N LEU A 164 7.02 -0.59 20.38
CA LEU A 164 6.53 0.56 19.62
C LEU A 164 6.40 0.27 18.12
N TYR A 165 7.35 -0.46 17.54
CA TYR A 165 7.21 -0.91 16.15
C TYR A 165 5.97 -1.79 15.94
N SER A 166 5.76 -2.73 16.86
CA SER A 166 4.64 -3.69 16.78
C SER A 166 3.29 -2.98 16.98
N GLU A 167 3.22 -2.02 17.89
CA GLU A 167 2.02 -1.20 18.13
C GLU A 167 1.63 -0.40 16.89
N ILE A 168 2.59 0.28 16.25
CA ILE A 168 2.28 1.06 15.05
C ILE A 168 1.88 0.15 13.88
N GLU A 169 2.49 -1.02 13.72
CA GLU A 169 2.03 -2.00 12.71
C GLU A 169 0.60 -2.45 12.96
N ASN A 170 0.24 -2.69 14.23
CA ASN A 170 -1.13 -3.06 14.60
C ASN A 170 -2.10 -1.90 14.32
N SER A 171 -1.75 -0.66 14.66
CA SER A 171 -2.57 0.51 14.32
C SER A 171 -2.75 0.67 12.81
N CYS A 172 -1.71 0.43 12.00
CA CYS A 172 -1.84 0.46 10.55
C CYS A 172 -2.83 -0.60 10.05
N ARG A 173 -2.81 -1.80 10.65
CA ARG A 173 -3.74 -2.88 10.32
C ARG A 173 -5.17 -2.57 10.74
N GLU A 174 -5.36 -2.00 11.93
CA GLU A 174 -6.68 -1.60 12.41
C GLU A 174 -7.30 -0.50 11.54
N ILE A 175 -6.50 0.48 11.10
CA ILE A 175 -6.96 1.59 10.26
C ILE A 175 -7.23 1.12 8.82
N ALA A 176 -6.34 0.30 8.26
CA ALA A 176 -6.40 -0.05 6.84
C ALA A 176 -7.15 -1.38 6.56
N GLY A 177 -7.45 -2.14 7.62
CA GLY A 177 -8.02 -3.48 7.55
C GLY A 177 -7.03 -4.53 7.06
N ASP A 178 -7.41 -5.80 7.21
CA ASP A 178 -6.75 -6.93 6.55
C ASP A 178 -7.37 -7.16 5.17
N ILE A 179 -6.57 -7.60 4.19
CA ILE A 179 -7.11 -8.11 2.92
C ILE A 179 -7.74 -9.47 3.24
N PRO A 180 -9.05 -9.68 3.02
CA PRO A 180 -9.61 -11.01 3.08
C PRO A 180 -8.94 -11.88 2.01
N ALA A 181 -8.09 -12.82 2.44
CA ALA A 181 -7.44 -13.79 1.54
C ALA A 181 -8.46 -14.63 0.74
N SER A 182 -9.72 -14.66 1.18
CA SER A 182 -10.83 -15.37 0.54
C SER A 182 -11.35 -14.73 -0.74
N GLN A 183 -10.92 -13.52 -1.13
CA GLN A 183 -11.34 -12.90 -2.39
C GLN A 183 -10.29 -13.00 -3.52
N ILE A 184 -9.12 -13.57 -3.23
CA ILE A 184 -8.03 -13.78 -4.20
C ILE A 184 -8.12 -15.18 -4.83
N ASN A 185 -8.68 -16.15 -4.09
CA ASN A 185 -9.14 -17.38 -4.69
C ASN A 185 -10.57 -17.16 -5.15
N GLY A 186 -10.77 -16.96 -6.46
CA GLY A 186 -12.06 -17.23 -7.06
C GLY A 186 -12.44 -18.66 -6.70
N ALA A 187 -13.26 -18.82 -5.66
CA ALA A 187 -13.87 -20.09 -5.34
C ALA A 187 -14.73 -20.44 -6.56
N GLN A 188 -14.16 -21.31 -7.40
CA GLN A 188 -14.92 -22.34 -8.11
C GLN A 188 -15.68 -23.13 -7.04
N GLU A 189 -16.78 -22.58 -6.58
CA GLU A 189 -17.81 -23.33 -5.86
C GLU A 189 -19.11 -23.08 -6.59
N ASP A 190 -19.46 -24.09 -7.38
CA ASP A 190 -20.81 -24.54 -7.70
C ASP A 190 -21.79 -23.50 -8.25
N ILE A 191 -21.79 -23.41 -9.57
CA ILE A 191 -23.00 -23.11 -10.33
C ILE A 191 -23.46 -24.44 -10.92
N TRP A 192 -24.38 -25.11 -10.22
CA TRP A 192 -25.40 -25.92 -10.87
C TRP A 192 -26.47 -24.98 -11.41
#